data_AF-A0A4U9TVK6-F1
#
_entry.id   AF-A0A4U9TVK6-F1
#
_cell.length_a   1.000
_cell.length_b   1.000
_cell.length_c   1.000
_cell.angle_alpha   90.00
_cell.angle_beta   90.00
_cell.angle_gamma   90.00
#
_symmetry.space_group_name_H-M   'P 1'
#
loop_
_entity.id
_entity.type
_entity.pdbx_description
1 polymer ?
#
loop_
_entity_poly.entity_id
_entity_poly.type
_entity_poly.pdbx_seq_one_letter_code
_entity_poly.pdbx_strand_id
1 'polypeptide(L)' 'MTRYQRLATLLAERIEQGLYRHGEKLPSVRCLSQEHGVSISTVQQAYQTLETMNLITP' A
#
# COMPACT_ATOMS: atom_id res chain seq x y z
N MET A 1 4.24 7.33 14.78
CA MET A 1 3.88 6.67 13.50
C MET A 1 4.04 5.17 13.63
N THR A 2 2.98 4.42 13.39
CA THR A 2 2.99 2.94 13.38
C THR A 2 3.63 2.42 12.08
N ARG A 3 4.03 1.14 12.05
CA ARG A 3 4.64 0.53 10.85
C ARG A 3 3.70 0.56 9.62
N TYR A 4 2.40 0.34 9.83
CA TYR A 4 1.44 0.36 8.72
C TYR A 4 1.24 1.76 8.16
N GLN A 5 1.26 2.81 9.00
CA GLN A 5 1.14 4.19 8.55
C GLN A 5 2.31 4.58 7.65
N ARG A 6 3.56 4.24 8.03
CA ARG A 6 4.72 4.51 7.18
C ARG A 6 4.62 3.79 5.84
N LEU A 7 4.17 2.53 5.85
CA LEU A 7 3.96 1.76 4.63
C LEU A 7 2.88 2.39 3.75
N ALA A 8 1.76 2.82 4.34
CA ALA A 8 0.67 3.48 3.64
C ALA A 8 1.12 4.79 2.99
N THR A 9 1.84 5.64 3.72
CA THR A 9 2.38 6.90 3.18
C THR A 9 3.35 6.63 2.03
N LEU A 10 4.28 5.67 2.18
CA LEU A 10 5.24 5.32 1.13
C LEU A 10 4.55 4.79 -0.13
N LEU A 11 3.51 3.97 0.04
CA LEU A 11 2.70 3.48 -1.07
C LEU A 11 1.90 4.59 -1.73
N ALA A 12 1.34 5.53 -0.95
CA ALA A 12 0.63 6.69 -1.47
C ALA A 12 1.57 7.56 -2.33
N GLU A 13 2.78 7.85 -1.87
CA GLU A 13 3.79 8.58 -2.65
C GLU A 13 4.14 7.85 -3.96
N ARG A 14 4.28 6.52 -3.93
CA ARG A 14 4.51 5.72 -5.15
C ARG A 14 3.33 5.77 -6.12
N ILE A 15 2.09 5.77 -5.61
CA ILE A 15 0.87 5.92 -6.42
C ILE A 15 0.85 7.31 -7.06
N GLU A 16 1.11 8.37 -6.28
CA GLU A 16 1.15 9.75 -6.77
C GLU A 16 2.28 9.99 -7.80
N GLN A 17 3.43 9.32 -7.64
CA GLN A 17 4.51 9.33 -8.63
C GLN A 17 4.17 8.54 -9.91
N GLY A 18 3.00 7.92 -9.99
CA GLY A 18 2.54 7.15 -11.15
C GLY A 18 3.17 5.78 -11.27
N LEU A 19 3.82 5.28 -10.20
CA LEU A 19 4.38 3.92 -10.15
C LEU A 19 3.28 2.85 -10.09
N TYR A 20 2.14 3.23 -9.50
CA TYR A 20 0.91 2.44 -9.47
C TYR A 20 -0.22 3.33 -9.92
N ARG A 21 -0.77 3.09 -11.11
CA ARG A 21 -1.91 3.88 -11.58
C ARG A 21 -3.21 3.35 -10.98
N HIS A 22 -4.17 4.25 -10.76
CA HIS A 22 -5.55 3.86 -10.47
C HIS A 22 -6.05 2.85 -11.50
N GLY A 23 -6.46 1.68 -11.03
CA GLY A 23 -6.94 0.57 -11.87
C GLY A 23 -5.86 -0.38 -12.39
N GLU A 24 -4.57 -0.11 -12.17
CA GLU A 24 -3.52 -1.11 -12.37
C GLU A 24 -3.44 -2.08 -11.20
N LYS A 25 -3.04 -3.32 -11.49
CA LYS A 25 -2.87 -4.34 -10.46
C LYS A 25 -1.77 -3.93 -9.49
N LEU A 26 -2.17 -3.59 -8.26
CA LEU A 26 -1.25 -3.46 -7.14
C LEU A 26 -0.49 -4.77 -6.90
N PRO A 27 0.72 -4.69 -6.34
CA PRO A 27 1.44 -5.87 -5.92
C PRO A 27 0.60 -6.67 -4.92
N SER A 28 0.72 -7.99 -4.93
CA SER A 28 0.05 -8.80 -3.91
C SER A 28 0.56 -8.44 -2.52
N VAL A 29 -0.32 -8.49 -1.51
CA VAL A 29 0.03 -8.24 -0.10
C VAL A 29 1.23 -9.06 0.39
N ARG A 30 1.40 -10.30 -0.13
CA ARG A 30 2.57 -11.15 0.15
C ARG A 30 3.87 -10.62 -0.47
N CYS A 31 3.80 -10.01 -1.64
CA CYS A 31 4.96 -9.45 -2.31
C CYS A 31 5.47 -8.23 -1.53
N LEU A 32 4.58 -7.28 -1.21
CA LEU A 32 4.93 -6.13 -0.37
C LEU A 32 5.37 -6.52 1.05
N SER A 33 4.75 -7.54 1.63
CA SER A 33 5.15 -8.06 2.94
C SER A 33 6.61 -8.52 2.93
N GLN A 34 7.02 -9.28 1.90
CA GLN A 34 8.41 -9.70 1.73
C GLN A 34 9.35 -8.54 1.38
N GLU A 35 8.95 -7.66 0.46
CA GLU A 35 9.76 -6.52 0.02
C GLU A 35 10.08 -5.56 1.17
N HIS A 36 9.09 -5.26 2.02
CA HIS A 36 9.23 -4.30 3.12
C HIS A 36 9.52 -4.96 4.47
N GLY A 37 9.59 -6.30 4.53
CA GLY A 37 9.83 -7.05 5.77
C GLY A 37 8.75 -6.83 6.84
N VAL A 38 7.51 -6.59 6.44
CA VAL A 38 6.37 -6.32 7.33
C VAL A 38 5.36 -7.46 7.30
N SER A 39 4.59 -7.65 8.36
CA SER A 39 3.53 -8.65 8.40
C SER A 39 2.44 -8.36 7.36
N ILE A 40 1.79 -9.42 6.85
CA ILE A 40 0.68 -9.29 5.89
C ILE A 40 -0.43 -8.36 6.43
N SER A 41 -0.77 -8.47 7.72
CA SER A 41 -1.76 -7.60 8.37
C SER A 41 -1.37 -6.12 8.33
N THR A 42 -0.07 -5.81 8.37
CA THR A 42 0.44 -4.43 8.24
C THR A 42 0.24 -3.91 6.81
N VAL A 43 0.45 -4.77 5.80
CA VAL A 43 0.20 -4.42 4.40
C VAL A 43 -1.30 -4.22 4.15
N GLN A 44 -2.14 -5.12 4.68
CA GLN A 44 -3.60 -4.99 4.58
C GLN A 44 -4.11 -3.69 5.21
N GLN A 45 -3.63 -3.34 6.41
CA GLN A 45 -3.96 -2.06 7.05
C GLN A 45 -3.54 -0.85 6.20
N ALA A 46 -2.36 -0.93 5.56
CA ALA A 46 -1.92 0.11 4.65
C ALA A 46 -2.82 0.22 3.42
N TYR A 47 -3.18 -0.90 2.80
CA TYR A 47 -4.11 -0.93 1.65
C TYR A 47 -5.47 -0.37 2.03
N GLN A 48 -6.05 -0.77 3.17
CA GLN A 48 -7.31 -0.22 3.64
C GLN A 48 -7.25 1.30 3.82
N THR A 49 -6.10 1.82 4.29
CA THR A 49 -5.88 3.26 4.44
C THR A 49 -5.86 3.96 3.08
N LEU A 50 -5.14 3.40 2.11
CA LEU A 50 -5.08 3.92 0.74
C LEU A 50 -6.45 3.88 0.05
N GLU A 51 -7.21 2.82 0.28
CA GLU A 51 -8.55 2.61 -0.25
C GLU A 51 -9.53 3.64 0.35
N THR A 52 -9.44 3.87 1.67
CA THR A 52 -10.20 4.95 2.35
C THR A 52 -9.85 6.33 1.79
N MET A 53 -8.61 6.54 1.36
CA MET A 53 -8.14 7.76 0.71
C MET A 53 -8.51 7.85 -0.77
N ASN A 54 -9.26 6.89 -1.34
CA ASN A 54 -9.54 6.78 -2.77
C ASN A 54 -8.28 6.75 -3.66
N LEU A 55 -7.14 6.32 -3.12
CA LEU A 55 -5.89 6.17 -3.88
C LEU A 55 -5.81 4.83 -4.61
N ILE A 56 -6.55 3.82 -4.12
CA ILE A 56 -6.64 2.50 -4.72
C ILE A 56 -8.08 1.99 -4.68
N THR A 57 -8.39 1.05 -5.55
CA THR A 57 -9.67 0.32 -5.57
C THR A 57 -9.46 -1.15 -5.26
N PRO A 58 -10.42 -1.82 -4.59
CA PRO A 58 -10.37 -3.26 -4.33
C PRO A 58 -10.38 -4.11 -5.61
#